data_AF-A0A937MK91-F1
#
_entry.id   AF-A0A937MK91-F1
#
_cell.length_a   1.000
_cell.length_b   1.000
_cell.length_c   1.000
_cell.angle_alpha   90.00
_cell.angle_beta   90.00
_cell.angle_gamma   90.00
#
_symmetry.space_group_name_H-M   'P 1'
#
loop_
_entity.id
_entity.type
_entity.pdbx_description
1 polymer ?
#
loop_
_entity_poly.entity_id
_entity_poly.type
_entity_poly.pdbx_seq_one_letter_code
_entity_poly.pdbx_strand_id
1 'polypeptide(L)'
;MKATSTNPYNLDDSAAYQQWRAWKCGFYPLPNDDLFVRIENPSQVSDDEINALRDRLQATNFALYQTRPDCSKEEARRLCARFDLVRLDANLGADADGITSIRVVTGGHRPRYIPYTNRPIRWHTDGYYNPPERRIRGMLLHFAADAQSGGDSAIMDPEILYILLRDENPDFIKALSHPQAMTIPANDDGYEEIRAEQSGPVFSINENDGSLHMRYTARTRSIVWRDDPDTRAAVTCLEEIMNRDSMYIIRHRFLPGQGVI
;
A
#
# COMPACT_ATOMS: atom_id res chain seq x y z
N MET A 1 -24.11 -1.87 -28.40
CA MET A 1 -22.82 -2.59 -28.38
C MET A 1 -22.12 -2.19 -27.10
N LYS A 2 -21.90 -3.14 -26.17
CA LYS A 2 -21.05 -2.87 -25.00
C LYS A 2 -19.64 -2.61 -25.55
N ALA A 3 -19.05 -1.45 -25.26
CA ALA A 3 -17.63 -1.25 -25.48
C ALA A 3 -16.91 -2.44 -24.82
N THR A 4 -16.15 -3.20 -25.59
CA THR A 4 -15.20 -4.17 -25.04
C THR A 4 -14.33 -3.39 -24.06
N SER A 5 -14.52 -3.63 -22.77
CA SER A 5 -13.72 -2.98 -21.73
C SER A 5 -12.28 -3.37 -21.98
N THR A 6 -11.48 -2.43 -22.48
CA THR A 6 -10.02 -2.57 -22.57
C THR A 6 -9.51 -2.85 -21.16
N ASN A 7 -8.98 -4.05 -20.92
CA ASN A 7 -8.47 -4.45 -19.62
C ASN A 7 -6.94 -4.45 -19.69
N PRO A 8 -6.25 -3.44 -19.13
CA PRO A 8 -4.80 -3.38 -19.20
C PRO A 8 -4.12 -4.54 -18.45
N TYR A 9 -4.85 -5.27 -17.60
CA TYR A 9 -4.35 -6.43 -16.87
C TYR A 9 -4.52 -7.76 -17.62
N ASN A 10 -5.21 -7.76 -18.77
CA ASN A 10 -5.18 -8.91 -19.66
C ASN A 10 -3.79 -9.01 -20.32
N LEU A 11 -3.09 -10.12 -20.08
CA LEU A 11 -1.73 -10.31 -20.58
C LEU A 11 -1.68 -10.46 -22.11
N ASP A 12 -2.76 -10.90 -22.73
CA ASP A 12 -2.88 -11.06 -24.19
C ASP A 12 -3.30 -9.74 -24.88
N ASP A 13 -3.79 -8.75 -24.14
CA ASP A 13 -4.19 -7.44 -24.68
C ASP A 13 -3.02 -6.45 -24.59
N SER A 14 -2.04 -6.63 -25.49
CA SER A 14 -0.86 -5.76 -25.53
C SER A 14 -1.22 -4.31 -25.84
N ALA A 15 -2.30 -4.03 -26.58
CA ALA A 15 -2.66 -2.67 -26.96
C ALA A 15 -3.19 -1.89 -25.74
N ALA A 16 -4.12 -2.49 -24.98
CA ALA A 16 -4.63 -1.88 -23.75
C ALA A 16 -3.51 -1.66 -22.72
N TYR A 17 -2.61 -2.64 -22.57
CA TYR A 17 -1.47 -2.51 -21.67
C TYR A 17 -0.54 -1.36 -22.07
N GLN A 18 -0.14 -1.25 -23.33
CA GLN A 18 0.79 -0.20 -23.77
C GLN A 18 0.18 1.19 -23.61
N GLN A 19 -1.12 1.36 -23.89
CA GLN A 19 -1.82 2.63 -23.67
C GLN A 19 -1.86 3.02 -22.19
N TRP A 20 -2.30 2.09 -21.32
CA TRP A 20 -2.36 2.33 -19.88
C TRP A 20 -0.98 2.58 -19.27
N ARG A 21 0.02 1.78 -19.66
CA ARG A 21 1.41 1.94 -19.26
C ARG A 21 1.94 3.32 -19.60
N ALA A 22 1.76 3.77 -20.85
CA ALA A 22 2.22 5.09 -21.28
C ALA A 22 1.55 6.22 -20.48
N TRP A 23 0.24 6.11 -20.25
CA TRP A 23 -0.51 7.05 -19.42
C TRP A 23 -0.01 7.06 -17.96
N LYS A 24 0.11 5.90 -17.33
CA LYS A 24 0.51 5.75 -15.93
C LYS A 24 1.95 6.21 -15.68
N CYS A 25 2.89 5.79 -16.53
CA CYS A 25 4.28 6.20 -16.42
C CYS A 25 4.48 7.69 -16.71
N GLY A 26 3.59 8.33 -17.48
CA GLY A 26 3.65 9.74 -17.83
C GLY A 26 3.52 10.72 -16.65
N PHE A 27 3.05 10.24 -15.49
CA PHE A 27 2.98 11.06 -14.26
C PHE A 27 4.31 11.12 -13.49
N TYR A 28 5.32 10.34 -13.88
CA TYR A 28 6.59 10.26 -13.16
C TYR A 28 7.76 10.87 -13.97
N PRO A 29 8.77 11.47 -13.31
CA PRO A 29 8.87 11.67 -11.86
C PRO A 29 7.84 12.67 -11.32
N LEU A 30 7.43 12.49 -10.07
CA LEU A 30 6.58 13.48 -9.40
C LEU A 30 7.36 14.79 -9.18
N PRO A 31 6.72 15.95 -9.35
CA PRO A 31 7.37 17.24 -9.11
C PRO A 31 7.66 17.42 -7.62
N ASN A 32 8.89 17.84 -7.29
CA ASN A 32 9.29 18.10 -5.91
C ASN A 32 8.51 19.28 -5.29
N ASP A 33 8.26 20.33 -6.07
CA ASP A 33 7.69 21.60 -5.57
C ASP A 33 6.16 21.56 -5.38
N ASP A 34 5.50 20.48 -5.82
CA ASP A 34 4.04 20.32 -5.77
C ASP A 34 3.67 18.87 -5.39
N LEU A 35 4.45 18.30 -4.48
CA LEU A 35 4.28 16.92 -4.04
C LEU A 35 3.07 16.74 -3.12
N PHE A 36 2.72 17.78 -2.35
CA PHE A 36 1.67 17.73 -1.34
C PHE A 36 0.45 18.54 -1.75
N VAL A 37 -0.74 17.93 -1.65
CA VAL A 37 -1.99 18.68 -1.65
C VAL A 37 -2.15 19.37 -0.31
N ARG A 38 -2.31 20.69 -0.33
CA ARG A 38 -2.49 21.49 0.88
C ARG A 38 -3.95 21.43 1.33
N ILE A 39 -4.16 21.07 2.60
CA ILE A 39 -5.45 21.08 3.28
C ILE A 39 -5.43 22.21 4.31
N GLU A 40 -6.12 23.30 4.04
CA GLU A 40 -6.12 24.50 4.88
C GLU A 40 -6.87 24.25 6.20
N ASN A 41 -8.01 23.55 6.14
CA ASN A 41 -8.80 23.22 7.33
C ASN A 41 -9.21 21.73 7.34
N PRO A 42 -8.48 20.83 8.03
CA PRO A 42 -8.83 19.43 8.17
C PRO A 42 -10.14 19.20 8.96
N SER A 43 -10.67 20.22 9.66
CA SER A 43 -12.02 20.12 10.23
C SER A 43 -13.13 20.28 9.18
N GLN A 44 -12.83 20.92 8.05
CA GLN A 44 -13.76 21.26 6.96
C GLN A 44 -13.02 21.25 5.60
N VAL A 45 -12.62 20.06 5.15
CA VAL A 45 -11.92 19.90 3.87
C VAL A 45 -12.87 20.24 2.73
N SER A 46 -12.46 21.17 1.89
CA SER A 46 -13.23 21.64 0.72
C SER A 46 -13.30 20.59 -0.38
N ASP A 47 -14.25 20.75 -1.30
CA ASP A 47 -14.39 19.85 -2.45
C ASP A 47 -13.20 19.97 -3.42
N ASP A 48 -12.61 21.16 -3.55
CA ASP A 48 -11.42 21.38 -4.39
C ASP A 48 -10.21 20.62 -3.85
N GLU A 49 -9.99 20.65 -2.52
CA GLU A 49 -8.93 19.87 -1.87
C GLU A 49 -9.15 18.36 -2.03
N ILE A 50 -10.40 17.89 -1.92
CA ILE A 50 -10.73 16.48 -2.14
C ILE A 50 -10.54 16.07 -3.60
N ASN A 51 -10.91 16.91 -4.55
CA ASN A 51 -10.72 16.63 -5.97
C ASN A 51 -9.23 16.59 -6.32
N ALA A 52 -8.42 17.51 -5.79
CA ALA A 52 -6.97 17.47 -5.97
C ALA A 52 -6.35 16.16 -5.44
N LEU A 53 -6.80 15.68 -4.28
CA LEU A 53 -6.37 14.37 -3.75
C LEU A 53 -6.82 13.21 -4.65
N ARG A 54 -8.06 13.22 -5.15
CA ARG A 54 -8.57 12.19 -6.07
C ARG A 54 -7.80 12.14 -7.38
N ASP A 55 -7.45 13.29 -7.94
CA ASP A 55 -6.67 13.37 -9.17
C ASP A 55 -5.28 12.73 -8.98
N ARG A 56 -4.63 12.97 -7.83
CA ARG A 56 -3.35 12.34 -7.47
C ARG A 56 -3.47 10.84 -7.22
N LEU A 57 -4.54 10.41 -6.54
CA LEU A 57 -4.84 8.99 -6.34
C LEU A 57 -5.06 8.27 -7.66
N GLN A 58 -5.80 8.86 -8.60
CA GLN A 58 -6.01 8.29 -9.93
C GLN A 58 -4.68 8.15 -10.69
N ALA A 59 -3.82 9.17 -10.60
CA ALA A 59 -2.52 9.16 -11.25
C ALA A 59 -1.54 8.13 -10.64
N THR A 60 -1.50 7.98 -9.32
CA THR A 60 -0.38 7.32 -8.62
C THR A 60 -0.75 6.31 -7.52
N ASN A 61 -2.03 5.97 -7.33
CA ASN A 61 -2.54 5.12 -6.25
C ASN A 61 -2.27 5.60 -4.81
N PHE A 62 -1.66 6.77 -4.64
CA PHE A 62 -1.55 7.47 -3.37
C PHE A 62 -1.67 8.97 -3.60
N ALA A 63 -1.93 9.73 -2.54
CA ALA A 63 -1.79 11.18 -2.54
C ALA A 63 -1.13 11.62 -1.23
N LEU A 64 -0.14 12.50 -1.35
CA LEU A 64 0.49 13.12 -0.19
C LEU A 64 -0.25 14.42 0.12
N TYR A 65 -0.54 14.64 1.39
CA TYR A 65 -1.23 15.84 1.85
C TYR A 65 -0.49 16.51 3.00
N GLN A 66 -0.70 17.81 3.14
CA GLN A 66 -0.19 18.59 4.25
C GLN A 66 -1.30 19.47 4.82
N THR A 67 -1.44 19.42 6.14
CA THR A 67 -2.30 20.32 6.91
C THR A 67 -1.53 20.86 8.13
N ARG A 68 -2.23 21.51 9.05
CA ARG A 68 -1.65 22.00 10.30
C ARG A 68 -1.11 20.85 11.18
N PRO A 69 -0.01 21.06 11.92
CA PRO A 69 0.64 20.02 12.74
C PRO A 69 -0.23 19.35 13.80
N ASP A 70 -1.23 20.05 14.32
CA ASP A 70 -2.11 19.62 15.41
C ASP A 70 -3.41 18.95 14.92
N CYS A 71 -3.43 18.46 13.67
CA CYS A 71 -4.54 17.67 13.14
C CYS A 71 -4.83 16.46 14.04
N SER A 72 -6.06 16.41 14.52
CA SER A 72 -6.52 15.36 15.43
C SER A 72 -6.84 14.06 14.69
N LYS A 73 -6.85 12.94 15.41
CA LYS A 73 -7.35 11.65 14.88
C LYS A 73 -8.75 11.76 14.28
N GLU A 74 -9.61 12.56 14.90
CA GLU A 74 -10.98 12.75 14.46
C GLU A 74 -11.06 13.49 13.11
N GLU A 75 -10.18 14.45 12.89
CA GLU A 75 -10.10 15.18 11.62
C GLU A 75 -9.53 14.29 10.51
N ALA A 76 -8.48 13.51 10.80
CA ALA A 76 -7.98 12.48 9.89
C ALA A 76 -9.08 11.46 9.53
N ARG A 77 -9.89 11.04 10.51
CA ARG A 77 -11.04 10.15 10.29
C ARG A 77 -12.12 10.77 9.40
N ARG A 78 -12.39 12.08 9.53
CA ARG A 78 -13.32 12.78 8.64
C ARG A 78 -12.79 12.88 7.22
N LEU A 79 -11.48 13.09 7.05
CA LEU A 79 -10.83 13.04 5.74
C LEU A 79 -11.01 11.64 5.11
N CYS A 80 -10.73 10.56 5.86
CA CYS A 80 -10.99 9.18 5.41
C CYS A 80 -12.43 8.98 4.89
N ALA A 81 -13.42 9.52 5.59
CA ALA A 81 -14.82 9.39 5.19
C ALA A 81 -15.14 10.06 3.83
N ARG A 82 -14.34 11.03 3.36
CA ARG A 82 -14.49 11.64 2.02
C ARG A 82 -14.06 10.71 0.88
N PHE A 83 -13.39 9.61 1.22
CA PHE A 83 -12.92 8.55 0.32
C PHE A 83 -13.56 7.20 0.64
N ASP A 84 -14.70 7.19 1.34
CA ASP A 84 -15.44 6.00 1.75
C ASP A 84 -14.63 5.01 2.62
N LEU A 85 -13.53 5.47 3.23
CA LEU A 85 -12.72 4.73 4.19
C LEU A 85 -13.38 4.73 5.58
N VAL A 86 -14.60 4.20 5.66
CA VAL A 86 -15.44 4.23 6.87
C VAL A 86 -15.49 2.89 7.62
N ARG A 87 -15.18 1.78 6.95
CA ARG A 87 -15.09 0.44 7.55
C ARG A 87 -13.66 0.18 8.01
N LEU A 88 -13.36 0.57 9.25
CA LEU A 88 -12.03 0.41 9.84
C LEU A 88 -11.71 -1.06 10.16
N ASP A 89 -10.45 -1.46 9.97
CA ASP A 89 -9.93 -2.74 10.48
C ASP A 89 -9.46 -2.56 11.92
N ALA A 90 -10.28 -3.04 12.86
CA ALA A 90 -9.96 -3.06 14.29
C ALA A 90 -8.93 -4.17 14.58
N ASN A 91 -7.71 -3.99 14.09
CA ASN A 91 -6.60 -4.90 14.34
C ASN A 91 -6.21 -4.89 15.84
N LEU A 92 -5.38 -5.86 16.25
CA LEU A 92 -4.91 -5.99 17.64
C LEU A 92 -4.23 -4.73 18.21
N GLY A 93 -3.72 -3.89 17.32
CA GLY A 93 -3.03 -2.65 17.61
C GLY A 93 -3.91 -1.39 17.65
N ALA A 94 -5.17 -1.49 17.23
CA ALA A 94 -6.09 -0.38 17.18
C ALA A 94 -6.41 0.15 18.58
N ASP A 95 -6.59 1.45 18.70
CA ASP A 95 -7.14 2.06 19.92
C ASP A 95 -8.68 1.94 19.91
N ALA A 96 -9.34 2.41 20.98
CA ALA A 96 -10.80 2.26 21.14
C ALA A 96 -11.64 2.94 20.04
N ASP A 97 -11.02 3.86 19.29
CA ASP A 97 -11.59 4.56 18.14
C ASP A 97 -11.43 3.79 16.81
N GLY A 98 -10.79 2.61 16.82
CA GLY A 98 -10.47 1.82 15.63
C GLY A 98 -9.25 2.34 14.86
N ILE A 99 -8.58 3.39 15.33
CA ILE A 99 -7.40 3.99 14.69
C ILE A 99 -6.15 3.54 15.42
N THR A 100 -5.19 3.01 14.68
CA THR A 100 -3.93 2.51 15.23
C THR A 100 -2.93 3.65 15.44
N SER A 101 -2.52 3.88 16.69
CA SER A 101 -1.42 4.81 16.99
C SER A 101 -0.06 4.10 16.86
N ILE A 102 0.70 4.42 15.81
CA ILE A 102 2.05 3.89 15.59
C ILE A 102 3.05 4.75 16.37
N ARG A 103 3.71 4.15 17.36
CA ARG A 103 4.76 4.78 18.19
C ARG A 103 5.53 3.72 18.95
N VAL A 104 6.76 4.03 19.38
CA VAL A 104 7.52 3.14 20.27
C VAL A 104 6.76 2.97 21.58
N VAL A 105 6.52 1.72 21.98
CA VAL A 105 5.89 1.35 23.26
C VAL A 105 6.84 0.45 24.03
N THR A 106 6.99 0.67 25.33
CA THR A 106 7.92 -0.09 26.19
C THR A 106 7.25 -1.16 27.07
N GLY A 107 5.91 -1.18 27.14
CA GLY A 107 5.14 -2.09 27.99
C GLY A 107 4.03 -2.85 27.26
N GLY A 108 3.59 -3.96 27.85
CA GLY A 108 2.52 -4.81 27.32
C GLY A 108 2.96 -5.74 26.19
N HIS A 109 2.01 -6.19 25.38
CA HIS A 109 2.25 -7.10 24.24
C HIS A 109 2.67 -6.38 22.95
N ARG A 110 2.36 -5.07 22.84
CA ARG A 110 2.67 -4.22 21.67
C ARG A 110 4.14 -4.23 21.25
N PRO A 111 5.16 -4.22 22.15
CA PRO A 111 6.57 -4.21 21.77
C PRO A 111 7.02 -5.43 20.93
N ARG A 112 6.21 -6.48 20.83
CA ARG A 112 6.48 -7.65 19.96
C ARG A 112 6.30 -7.33 18.47
N TYR A 113 5.52 -6.31 18.11
CA TYR A 113 5.22 -5.97 16.72
C TYR A 113 6.05 -4.76 16.26
N ILE A 114 6.63 -4.85 15.06
CA ILE A 114 7.54 -3.85 14.49
C ILE A 114 7.00 -2.40 14.58
N PRO A 115 5.71 -2.12 14.28
CA PRO A 115 5.16 -0.75 14.39
C PRO A 115 5.29 -0.10 15.76
N TYR A 116 5.50 -0.88 16.83
CA TYR A 116 5.66 -0.37 18.20
C TYR A 116 7.11 -0.41 18.69
N THR A 117 8.06 -0.57 17.78
CA THR A 117 9.50 -0.58 18.03
C THR A 117 10.19 0.52 17.23
N ASN A 118 11.48 0.73 17.46
CA ASN A 118 12.32 1.62 16.64
C ASN A 118 12.99 0.89 15.45
N ARG A 119 12.53 -0.32 15.11
CA ARG A 119 13.09 -1.10 14.00
C ARG A 119 12.48 -0.66 12.68
N PRO A 120 13.24 -0.69 11.57
CA PRO A 120 12.70 -0.35 10.26
C PRO A 120 11.59 -1.32 9.85
N ILE A 121 10.53 -0.78 9.26
CA ILE A 121 9.51 -1.57 8.59
C ILE A 121 9.94 -1.70 7.13
N ARG A 122 10.01 -2.95 6.64
CA ARG A 122 10.34 -3.23 5.23
C ARG A 122 9.12 -3.04 4.34
N TRP A 123 9.32 -3.08 3.03
CA TRP A 123 8.24 -3.06 2.03
C TRP A 123 7.12 -4.04 2.37
N HIS A 124 5.89 -3.54 2.38
CA HIS A 124 4.68 -4.32 2.60
C HIS A 124 3.46 -3.53 2.14
N THR A 125 2.34 -4.21 2.00
CA THR A 125 1.00 -3.62 1.86
C THR A 125 0.21 -3.92 3.12
N ASP A 126 -0.49 -2.95 3.72
CA ASP A 126 -1.23 -3.21 4.96
C ASP A 126 -2.31 -4.28 4.82
N GLY A 127 -2.50 -5.06 5.87
CA GLY A 127 -3.43 -6.19 5.87
C GLY A 127 -2.96 -7.40 5.05
N TYR A 128 -1.68 -7.51 4.69
CA TYR A 128 -1.16 -8.69 3.98
C TYR A 128 -1.41 -10.03 4.68
N TYR A 129 -1.62 -10.02 5.99
CA TYR A 129 -2.03 -11.17 6.80
C TYR A 129 -3.52 -11.53 6.69
N ASN A 130 -4.36 -10.63 6.19
CA ASN A 130 -5.81 -10.81 6.22
C ASN A 130 -6.25 -11.81 5.16
N PRO A 131 -7.31 -12.58 5.44
CA PRO A 131 -7.97 -13.38 4.41
C PRO A 131 -8.68 -12.47 3.38
N PRO A 132 -9.02 -12.98 2.18
CA PRO A 132 -9.59 -12.19 1.09
C PRO A 132 -10.81 -11.33 1.46
N GLU A 133 -11.69 -11.83 2.33
CA GLU A 133 -12.91 -11.15 2.81
C GLU A 133 -12.64 -9.98 3.77
N ARG A 134 -11.41 -9.87 4.29
CA ARG A 134 -10.93 -8.79 5.17
C ARG A 134 -9.81 -7.95 4.53
N ARG A 135 -9.74 -7.98 3.20
CA ARG A 135 -8.76 -7.22 2.41
C ARG A 135 -8.83 -5.72 2.73
N ILE A 136 -7.68 -5.12 2.96
CA ILE A 136 -7.52 -3.67 3.06
C ILE A 136 -7.43 -3.11 1.64
N ARG A 137 -8.27 -2.13 1.33
CA ARG A 137 -8.35 -1.52 -0.02
C ARG A 137 -7.80 -0.10 -0.10
N GLY A 138 -7.51 0.47 1.05
CA GLY A 138 -7.02 1.83 1.20
C GLY A 138 -6.73 2.09 2.66
N MET A 139 -5.92 3.09 2.91
CA MET A 139 -5.53 3.50 4.25
C MET A 139 -5.26 5.00 4.24
N LEU A 140 -5.21 5.60 5.42
CA LEU A 140 -4.60 6.90 5.60
C LEU A 140 -3.58 6.78 6.71
N LEU A 141 -2.35 7.21 6.44
CA LEU A 141 -1.28 7.30 7.43
C LEU A 141 -0.98 8.78 7.68
N HIS A 142 -1.29 9.24 8.89
CA HIS A 142 -1.05 10.60 9.33
C HIS A 142 0.14 10.68 10.28
N PHE A 143 1.06 11.61 10.01
CA PHE A 143 2.22 11.86 10.84
C PHE A 143 1.90 12.95 11.86
N ALA A 144 1.64 12.54 13.11
CA ALA A 144 1.25 13.44 14.19
C ALA A 144 2.43 14.02 14.99
N ALA A 145 3.62 13.41 14.88
CA ALA A 145 4.80 13.83 15.63
C ALA A 145 6.09 13.45 14.89
N ASP A 146 7.14 14.24 15.10
CA ASP A 146 8.48 13.99 14.55
C ASP A 146 9.15 12.76 15.18
N ALA A 147 9.92 12.06 14.37
CA ALA A 147 10.94 11.14 14.86
C ALA A 147 12.15 11.93 15.39
N GLN A 148 12.71 11.52 16.53
CA GLN A 148 13.92 12.14 17.10
C GLN A 148 15.11 12.12 16.12
N SER A 149 15.24 11.05 15.34
CA SER A 149 16.20 10.90 14.24
C SER A 149 15.67 9.85 13.24
N GLY A 150 16.13 9.90 11.98
CA GLY A 150 15.60 9.04 10.91
C GLY A 150 14.13 9.34 10.60
N GLY A 151 13.29 8.31 10.49
CA GLY A 151 11.85 8.46 10.26
C GLY A 151 11.45 8.66 8.79
N ASP A 152 12.38 8.43 7.87
CA ASP A 152 12.11 8.40 6.44
C ASP A 152 11.13 7.27 6.09
N SER A 153 10.11 7.62 5.31
CA SER A 153 9.18 6.66 4.71
C SER A 153 9.46 6.54 3.22
N ALA A 154 9.20 5.35 2.68
CA ALA A 154 9.27 5.08 1.25
C ALA A 154 7.92 4.56 0.76
N ILE A 155 7.43 5.12 -0.34
CA ILE A 155 6.14 4.79 -0.94
C ILE A 155 6.36 4.51 -2.43
N MET A 156 5.65 3.51 -2.95
CA MET A 156 5.66 3.15 -4.36
C MET A 156 4.26 2.73 -4.79
N ASP A 157 3.86 3.15 -5.99
CA ASP A 157 2.60 2.75 -6.62
C ASP A 157 2.64 1.24 -7.01
N PRO A 158 1.71 0.41 -6.51
CA PRO A 158 1.61 -0.99 -6.90
C PRO A 158 1.41 -1.23 -8.41
N GLU A 159 0.73 -0.33 -9.11
CA GLU A 159 0.53 -0.42 -10.56
C GLU A 159 1.84 -0.16 -11.32
N ILE A 160 2.70 0.72 -10.82
CA ILE A 160 4.03 0.92 -11.40
C ILE A 160 4.90 -0.32 -11.17
N LEU A 161 4.86 -0.94 -9.98
CA LEU A 161 5.57 -2.19 -9.75
C LEU A 161 5.09 -3.30 -10.70
N TYR A 162 3.78 -3.41 -10.90
CA TYR A 162 3.19 -4.31 -11.88
C TYR A 162 3.70 -4.03 -13.29
N ILE A 163 3.75 -2.76 -13.72
CA ILE A 163 4.28 -2.38 -15.04
C ILE A 163 5.74 -2.81 -15.17
N LEU A 164 6.59 -2.49 -14.20
CA LEU A 164 8.02 -2.80 -14.25
C LEU A 164 8.29 -4.31 -14.30
N LEU A 165 7.51 -5.11 -13.57
CA LEU A 165 7.58 -6.57 -13.63
C LEU A 165 7.10 -7.11 -14.97
N ARG A 166 6.00 -6.58 -15.50
CA ARG A 166 5.43 -7.02 -16.79
C ARG A 166 6.32 -6.65 -17.98
N ASP A 167 6.97 -5.49 -17.92
CA ASP A 167 7.96 -5.04 -18.91
C ASP A 167 9.16 -5.98 -18.96
N GLU A 168 9.62 -6.45 -17.79
CA GLU A 168 10.72 -7.40 -17.70
C GLU A 168 10.31 -8.77 -18.24
N ASN A 169 9.20 -9.32 -17.74
CA ASN A 169 8.63 -10.56 -18.25
C ASN A 169 7.14 -10.69 -17.86
N PRO A 170 6.20 -10.78 -18.82
CA PRO A 170 4.77 -10.95 -18.51
C PRO A 170 4.47 -12.25 -17.73
N ASP A 171 5.33 -13.27 -17.82
CA ASP A 171 5.18 -14.50 -17.03
C ASP A 171 5.41 -14.27 -15.53
N PHE A 172 6.14 -13.22 -15.14
CA PHE A 172 6.26 -12.83 -13.73
C PHE A 172 4.92 -12.40 -13.15
N ILE A 173 4.10 -11.69 -13.93
CA ILE A 173 2.74 -11.37 -13.51
C ILE A 173 1.91 -12.65 -13.36
N LYS A 174 2.00 -13.60 -14.30
CA LYS A 174 1.29 -14.89 -14.18
C LYS A 174 1.69 -15.62 -12.90
N ALA A 175 2.99 -15.70 -12.61
CA ALA A 175 3.51 -16.38 -11.43
C ALA A 175 3.08 -15.70 -10.13
N LEU A 176 3.15 -14.37 -10.07
CA LEU A 176 2.76 -13.57 -8.90
C LEU A 176 1.25 -13.44 -8.72
N SER A 177 0.45 -13.64 -9.77
CA SER A 177 -1.01 -13.70 -9.70
C SER A 177 -1.55 -15.09 -9.40
N HIS A 178 -0.69 -16.09 -9.23
CA HIS A 178 -1.15 -17.44 -8.87
C HIS A 178 -1.78 -17.46 -7.47
N PRO A 179 -2.90 -18.19 -7.23
CA PRO A 179 -3.55 -18.25 -5.92
C PRO A 179 -2.68 -18.76 -4.77
N GLN A 180 -1.57 -19.43 -5.08
CA GLN A 180 -0.61 -19.95 -4.12
C GLN A 180 0.76 -19.27 -4.20
N ALA A 181 0.87 -18.11 -4.87
CA ALA A 181 2.15 -17.44 -5.09
C ALA A 181 2.88 -17.16 -3.77
N MET A 182 2.17 -16.61 -2.79
CA MET A 182 2.71 -16.23 -1.48
C MET A 182 1.85 -16.75 -0.32
N THR A 183 2.47 -17.56 0.53
CA THR A 183 1.87 -18.10 1.75
C THR A 183 2.50 -17.48 2.98
N ILE A 184 1.65 -16.93 3.85
CA ILE A 184 2.03 -16.49 5.18
C ILE A 184 1.63 -17.59 6.16
N PRO A 185 2.57 -18.22 6.88
CA PRO A 185 2.29 -19.25 7.88
C PRO A 185 1.31 -18.78 8.95
N ALA A 186 0.75 -19.73 9.70
CA ALA A 186 -0.05 -19.43 10.87
C ALA A 186 0.76 -18.62 11.91
N ASN A 187 0.05 -17.84 12.72
CA ASN A 187 0.59 -17.16 13.88
C ASN A 187 -0.02 -17.78 15.13
N ASP A 188 0.80 -18.50 15.87
CA ASP A 188 0.41 -19.30 17.02
C ASP A 188 1.22 -18.77 18.20
N ASP A 189 0.60 -18.49 19.35
CA ASP A 189 1.35 -18.12 20.56
C ASP A 189 1.75 -19.33 21.43
N GLY A 190 1.55 -20.53 20.89
CA GLY A 190 1.82 -21.81 21.55
C GLY A 190 0.64 -22.36 22.34
N TYR A 191 -0.44 -21.59 22.52
CA TYR A 191 -1.65 -22.02 23.23
C TYR A 191 -2.93 -21.79 22.41
N GLU A 192 -2.98 -20.70 21.62
CA GLU A 192 -4.08 -20.39 20.72
C GLU A 192 -3.59 -20.00 19.32
N GLU A 193 -4.35 -20.40 18.29
CA GLU A 193 -4.15 -19.91 16.93
C GLU A 193 -4.66 -18.46 16.86
N ILE A 194 -3.74 -17.50 16.78
CA ILE A 194 -4.09 -16.07 16.63
C ILE A 194 -4.56 -15.81 15.19
N ARG A 195 -3.97 -16.52 14.22
CA ARG A 195 -4.31 -16.42 12.81
C ARG A 195 -3.85 -17.68 12.07
N ALA A 196 -4.75 -18.31 11.32
CA ALA A 196 -4.41 -19.39 10.41
C ALA A 196 -3.45 -18.97 9.29
N GLU A 197 -2.81 -19.96 8.65
CA GLU A 197 -2.03 -19.71 7.45
C GLU A 197 -2.87 -19.07 6.34
N GLN A 198 -2.24 -18.23 5.50
CA GLN A 198 -2.91 -17.48 4.45
C GLN A 198 -2.10 -17.52 3.17
N SER A 199 -2.57 -18.32 2.22
CA SER A 199 -2.06 -18.39 0.84
C SER A 199 -2.84 -17.45 -0.07
N GLY A 200 -2.16 -16.83 -1.02
CA GLY A 200 -2.82 -15.94 -1.98
C GLY A 200 -1.87 -15.42 -3.05
N PRO A 201 -2.42 -14.76 -4.07
CA PRO A 201 -1.64 -14.04 -5.06
C PRO A 201 -0.99 -12.80 -4.44
N VAL A 202 0.11 -12.36 -5.06
CA VAL A 202 0.67 -11.02 -4.84
C VAL A 202 -0.15 -9.99 -5.61
N PHE A 203 -0.52 -10.26 -6.86
CA PHE A 203 -1.38 -9.39 -7.66
C PHE A 203 -2.72 -10.06 -7.97
N SER A 204 -3.82 -9.37 -7.70
CA SER A 204 -5.17 -9.83 -8.00
C SER A 204 -6.00 -8.72 -8.62
N ILE A 205 -6.88 -9.04 -9.55
CA ILE A 205 -7.85 -8.09 -10.10
C ILE A 205 -9.16 -8.20 -9.32
N ASN A 206 -9.71 -7.07 -8.91
CA ASN A 206 -11.01 -7.01 -8.28
C ASN A 206 -12.10 -7.22 -9.35
N GLU A 207 -12.88 -8.29 -9.20
CA GLU A 207 -13.91 -8.66 -10.18
C GLU A 207 -15.04 -7.63 -10.33
N ASN A 208 -15.26 -6.80 -9.30
CA ASN A 208 -16.37 -5.84 -9.31
C ASN A 208 -16.06 -4.55 -10.07
N ASP A 209 -14.82 -4.07 -9.97
CA ASP A 209 -14.42 -2.75 -10.50
C ASP A 209 -13.20 -2.79 -11.41
N GLY A 210 -12.55 -3.95 -11.57
CA GLY A 210 -11.39 -4.15 -12.43
C GLY A 210 -10.09 -3.57 -11.87
N SER A 211 -10.06 -3.08 -10.63
CA SER A 211 -8.86 -2.51 -10.02
C SER A 211 -7.81 -3.59 -9.71
N LEU A 212 -6.53 -3.20 -9.84
CA LEU A 212 -5.41 -4.02 -9.36
C LEU A 212 -5.33 -3.91 -7.83
N HIS A 213 -5.17 -5.05 -7.18
CA HIS A 213 -4.83 -5.13 -5.77
C HIS A 213 -3.52 -5.87 -5.58
N MET A 214 -2.67 -5.34 -4.71
CA MET A 214 -1.40 -5.94 -4.33
C MET A 214 -1.41 -6.39 -2.87
N ARG A 215 -0.92 -7.61 -2.62
CA ARG A 215 -0.68 -8.19 -1.30
C ARG A 215 0.78 -8.62 -1.22
N TYR A 216 1.58 -7.96 -0.40
CA TYR A 216 3.02 -8.22 -0.37
C TYR A 216 3.66 -7.94 0.99
N THR A 217 4.77 -8.63 1.25
CA THR A 217 5.70 -8.29 2.33
C THR A 217 7.12 -8.75 1.98
N ALA A 218 8.11 -7.90 2.24
CA ALA A 218 9.55 -8.22 2.12
C ALA A 218 10.11 -8.90 3.39
N ARG A 219 9.25 -9.53 4.18
CA ARG A 219 9.68 -10.36 5.30
C ARG A 219 10.29 -11.64 4.76
N THR A 220 11.55 -11.87 5.10
CA THR A 220 12.29 -13.08 4.67
C THR A 220 12.09 -14.26 5.63
N ARG A 221 11.67 -13.98 6.86
CA ARG A 221 11.30 -15.00 7.83
C ARG A 221 9.81 -15.24 7.73
N SER A 222 9.44 -16.52 7.67
CA SER A 222 8.04 -16.94 7.72
C SER A 222 7.23 -16.48 6.50
N ILE A 223 7.81 -16.45 5.30
CA ILE A 223 7.05 -16.38 4.04
C ILE A 223 7.46 -17.59 3.21
N VAL A 224 6.46 -18.30 2.71
CA VAL A 224 6.65 -19.45 1.83
C VAL A 224 6.17 -19.04 0.45
N TRP A 225 7.08 -19.06 -0.51
CA TRP A 225 6.76 -18.83 -1.92
C TRP A 225 6.42 -20.16 -2.59
N ARG A 226 5.59 -20.12 -3.63
CA ARG A 226 5.33 -21.29 -4.47
C ARG A 226 6.65 -21.85 -5.01
N ASP A 227 6.83 -23.17 -4.90
CA ASP A 227 8.10 -23.82 -5.24
C ASP A 227 8.19 -24.16 -6.74
N ASP A 228 8.32 -23.12 -7.56
CA ASP A 228 8.54 -23.23 -8.99
C ASP A 228 9.55 -22.18 -9.49
N PRO A 229 10.24 -22.47 -10.61
CA PRO A 229 11.27 -21.57 -11.15
C PRO A 229 10.73 -20.17 -11.48
N ASP A 230 9.51 -20.08 -12.01
CA ASP A 230 8.94 -18.82 -12.49
C ASP A 230 8.58 -17.91 -11.31
N THR A 231 7.96 -18.45 -10.26
CA THR A 231 7.70 -17.68 -9.03
C THR A 231 8.99 -17.23 -8.37
N ARG A 232 10.03 -18.07 -8.29
CA ARG A 232 11.32 -17.64 -7.72
C ARG A 232 11.96 -16.51 -8.52
N ALA A 233 12.00 -16.62 -9.84
CA ALA A 233 12.54 -15.56 -10.71
C ALA A 233 11.74 -14.26 -10.58
N ALA A 234 10.40 -14.35 -10.54
CA ALA A 234 9.53 -13.19 -10.37
C ALA A 234 9.74 -12.49 -9.00
N VAL A 235 9.92 -13.27 -7.93
CA VAL A 235 10.21 -12.74 -6.59
C VAL A 235 11.58 -12.06 -6.56
N THR A 236 12.61 -12.65 -7.17
CA THR A 236 13.93 -12.02 -7.28
C THR A 236 13.85 -10.68 -8.01
N CYS A 237 13.17 -10.64 -9.17
CA CYS A 237 12.98 -9.39 -9.91
C CYS A 237 12.21 -8.34 -9.11
N LEU A 238 11.13 -8.75 -8.40
CA LEU A 238 10.37 -7.87 -7.53
C LEU A 238 11.26 -7.27 -6.44
N GLU A 239 12.06 -8.08 -5.75
CA GLU A 239 12.97 -7.63 -4.71
C GLU A 239 14.05 -6.68 -5.27
N GLU A 240 14.59 -6.94 -6.45
CA GLU A 240 15.55 -6.06 -7.12
C GLU A 240 14.93 -4.70 -7.47
N ILE A 241 13.72 -4.68 -8.04
CA ILE A 241 12.99 -3.44 -8.36
C ILE A 241 12.72 -2.62 -7.10
N MET A 242 12.35 -3.26 -6.00
CA MET A 242 11.99 -2.58 -4.75
C MET A 242 13.22 -2.07 -3.97
N ASN A 243 14.40 -2.65 -4.20
CA ASN A 243 15.64 -2.27 -3.51
C ASN A 243 16.54 -1.33 -4.30
N ARG A 244 16.34 -1.18 -5.62
CA ARG A 244 17.09 -0.22 -6.43
C ARG A 244 16.53 1.20 -6.28
N ASP A 245 17.39 2.20 -6.44
CA ASP A 245 16.93 3.59 -6.55
C ASP A 245 16.15 3.78 -7.85
N SER A 246 15.06 4.53 -7.75
CA SER A 246 14.09 4.67 -8.83
C SER A 246 13.29 5.96 -8.67
N MET A 247 12.99 6.63 -9.78
CA MET A 247 12.11 7.80 -9.80
C MET A 247 10.66 7.49 -9.39
N TYR A 248 10.30 6.21 -9.33
CA TYR A 248 9.00 5.72 -8.91
C TYR A 248 8.88 5.50 -7.39
N ILE A 249 9.99 5.60 -6.65
CA ILE A 249 10.01 5.45 -5.19
C ILE A 249 10.11 6.84 -4.58
N ILE A 250 9.05 7.24 -3.88
CA ILE A 250 9.03 8.51 -3.14
C ILE A 250 9.59 8.26 -1.75
N ARG A 251 10.73 8.87 -1.47
CA ARG A 251 11.37 8.86 -0.14
C ARG A 251 11.18 10.22 0.50
N HIS A 252 10.57 10.26 1.67
CA HIS A 252 10.30 11.51 2.37
C HIS A 252 10.33 11.34 3.88
N ARG A 253 10.95 12.31 4.56
CA ARG A 253 10.81 12.47 6.02
C ARG A 253 9.58 13.33 6.28
N PHE A 254 8.48 12.67 6.61
CA PHE A 254 7.20 13.34 6.88
C PHE A 254 7.27 14.18 8.15
N LEU A 255 6.71 15.38 8.08
CA LEU A 255 6.58 16.32 9.18
C LEU A 255 5.21 16.20 9.85
N PRO A 256 5.07 16.63 11.12
CA PRO A 256 3.77 16.77 11.76
C PRO A 256 2.76 17.52 10.88
N GLY A 257 1.57 16.97 10.70
CA GLY A 257 0.54 17.52 9.83
C GLY A 257 0.57 16.99 8.39
N GLN A 258 1.60 16.24 7.99
CA GLN A 258 1.65 15.56 6.70
C GLN A 258 1.03 14.16 6.76
N GLY A 259 0.65 13.62 5.62
CA GLY A 259 0.16 12.26 5.52
C GLY A 259 0.10 11.73 4.10
N VAL A 260 -0.25 10.46 4.02
CA VAL A 260 -0.54 9.75 2.77
C VAL A 260 -1.93 9.13 2.87
N ILE A 261 -2.67 9.18 1.78
CA ILE A 261 -3.90 8.42 1.53
C ILE A 261 -3.75 7.60 0.25
#